data_AF-A0A7W1IYV8-F1
#
_entry.id   AF-A0A7W1IYV8-F1
#
_cell.length_a   1.000
_cell.length_b   1.000
_cell.length_c   1.000
_cell.angle_alpha   90.00
_cell.angle_beta   90.00
_cell.angle_gamma   90.00
#
_symmetry.space_group_name_H-M   'P 1'
#
loop_
_entity.id
_entity.type
_entity.pdbx_description
1 polymer ?
#
loop_
_entity_poly.entity_id
_entity_poly.type
_entity_poly.pdbx_seq_one_letter_code
_entity_poly.pdbx_strand_id
1 'polypeptide(L)'
;MIQLPWWHGISRLRVSLRQFAWLLMAVGVAVCLLSGCGRRHATPFAEQPSPDLAVTTLDAQDITTIASVIQIQATITRGCELSLARPLPENLRLLVQDITDQQQSRGRDLAALVQLKNAPASEGLARHQEAWLAGLARSLTAAPDAAPDVTTDRVTAAVVSFHRTTQTEIFRWLRHAVDESRDPDVQAYAKRQIRGVANIRARLDDHEF
;
A
#
# COMPACT_ATOMS: atom_id res chain seq x y z
N MET A 1 -64.63 -2.61 12.64
CA MET A 1 -64.01 -3.11 13.89
C MET A 1 -63.10 -4.27 13.52
N ILE A 2 -61.79 -4.06 13.54
CA ILE A 2 -60.79 -5.08 13.19
C ILE A 2 -60.20 -5.60 14.50
N GLN A 3 -60.49 -6.87 14.82
CA GLN A 3 -59.86 -7.60 15.92
C GLN A 3 -58.60 -8.28 15.37
N LEU A 4 -57.42 -7.88 15.86
CA LEU A 4 -56.14 -8.57 15.63
C LEU A 4 -55.94 -9.62 16.74
N PRO A 5 -55.90 -10.91 16.42
CA PRO A 5 -55.63 -11.95 17.39
C PRO A 5 -54.14 -12.34 17.36
N TRP A 6 -53.69 -12.98 18.45
CA TRP A 6 -52.44 -13.75 18.57
C TRP A 6 -51.15 -12.99 18.98
N TRP A 7 -51.18 -12.39 20.18
CA TRP A 7 -49.99 -12.28 21.04
C TRP A 7 -49.77 -13.61 21.79
N HIS A 8 -49.27 -14.63 21.11
CA HIS A 8 -48.76 -15.84 21.77
C HIS A 8 -47.50 -16.32 21.05
N GLY A 9 -46.35 -15.88 21.55
CA GLY A 9 -45.06 -16.30 20.98
C GLY A 9 -43.80 -15.82 21.69
N ILE A 10 -43.86 -15.31 22.92
CA ILE A 10 -42.64 -15.05 23.72
C ILE A 10 -42.51 -16.16 24.76
N SER A 11 -42.42 -17.40 24.28
CA SER A 11 -42.13 -18.55 25.12
C SER A 11 -40.66 -18.95 24.92
N ARG A 12 -39.85 -18.53 25.91
CA ARG A 12 -38.66 -19.26 26.39
C ARG A 12 -37.55 -19.49 25.37
N LEU A 13 -36.82 -18.43 25.04
CA LEU A 13 -35.38 -18.56 24.77
C LEU A 13 -34.68 -18.93 26.09
N ARG A 14 -34.65 -20.23 26.41
CA ARG A 14 -33.67 -20.78 27.36
C ARG A 14 -32.31 -20.74 26.69
N VAL A 15 -31.72 -19.54 26.65
CA VAL A 15 -30.30 -19.42 26.32
C VAL A 15 -29.56 -20.15 27.43
N SER A 16 -28.92 -21.27 27.08
CA SER A 16 -28.09 -22.00 28.03
C SER A 16 -27.01 -21.05 28.55
N LEU A 17 -26.69 -21.10 29.86
CA LEU A 17 -25.65 -20.26 30.46
C LEU A 17 -24.32 -20.34 29.66
N ARG A 18 -24.07 -21.51 29.05
CA ARG A 18 -22.95 -21.73 28.11
C ARG A 18 -23.07 -20.90 26.83
N GLN A 19 -24.25 -20.83 26.21
CA GLN A 19 -24.47 -20.04 25.00
C GLN A 19 -24.34 -18.53 25.27
N PHE A 20 -24.79 -18.06 26.44
CA PHE A 20 -24.61 -16.68 26.85
C PHE A 20 -23.13 -16.35 27.11
N ALA A 21 -22.39 -17.27 27.74
CA ALA A 21 -20.95 -17.14 27.94
C ALA A 21 -20.16 -17.12 26.61
N TRP A 22 -20.54 -17.94 25.63
CA TRP A 22 -19.95 -17.93 24.29
C TRP A 22 -20.22 -16.60 23.56
N LEU A 23 -21.44 -16.06 23.67
CA LEU A 23 -21.78 -14.74 23.11
C LEU A 23 -20.97 -13.61 23.76
N LEU A 24 -20.83 -13.63 25.10
CA LEU A 24 -20.03 -12.63 25.81
C LEU A 24 -18.53 -12.73 25.47
N MET A 25 -17.98 -13.94 25.33
CA MET A 25 -16.60 -14.12 24.86
C MET A 25 -16.42 -13.63 23.43
N ALA A 26 -17.35 -13.94 22.52
CA ALA A 26 -17.28 -13.48 21.14
C ALA A 26 -17.34 -11.94 21.03
N VAL A 27 -18.23 -11.30 21.80
CA VAL A 27 -18.31 -9.83 21.87
C VAL A 27 -17.06 -9.25 22.53
N GLY A 28 -16.53 -9.88 23.59
CA GLY A 28 -15.28 -9.46 24.24
C GLY A 28 -14.08 -9.51 23.29
N VAL A 29 -13.94 -10.59 22.51
CA VAL A 29 -12.90 -10.71 21.48
C VAL A 29 -13.09 -9.70 20.36
N ALA A 30 -14.33 -9.46 19.91
CA ALA A 30 -14.61 -8.44 18.90
C ALA A 30 -14.28 -7.02 19.39
N VAL A 31 -14.55 -6.70 20.66
CA VAL A 31 -14.19 -5.42 21.28
C VAL A 31 -12.66 -5.29 21.41
N CYS A 32 -11.96 -6.36 21.81
CA CYS A 32 -10.50 -6.37 21.85
C CYS A 32 -9.86 -6.23 20.46
N LEU A 33 -10.47 -6.81 19.41
CA LEU A 33 -10.01 -6.66 18.03
C LEU A 33 -10.28 -5.26 17.47
N LEU A 34 -11.41 -4.63 17.83
CA LEU A 34 -11.73 -3.25 17.43
C LEU A 34 -10.86 -2.22 18.13
N SER A 35 -10.49 -2.43 19.39
CA SER A 35 -9.53 -1.56 20.11
C SER A 35 -8.09 -1.68 19.57
N GLY A 36 -7.75 -2.75 18.85
CA GLY A 36 -6.48 -2.92 18.15
C GLY A 36 -6.37 -2.15 16.82
N CYS A 37 -7.50 -1.80 16.20
CA CYS A 37 -7.53 -1.06 14.92
C CYS A 37 -7.52 0.48 15.08
N GLY A 38 -7.50 1.00 16.32
CA GLY A 38 -7.63 2.42 16.62
C GLY A 38 -6.33 3.17 16.88
N ARG A 39 -5.16 2.50 16.92
CA ARG A 39 -3.87 3.20 17.00
C ARG A 39 -3.54 3.79 15.63
N ARG A 40 -4.08 4.97 15.35
CA ARG A 40 -3.41 5.92 14.46
C ARG A 40 -2.01 6.11 15.05
N HIS A 41 -1.02 5.52 14.40
CA HIS A 41 0.37 5.90 14.65
C HIS A 41 0.43 7.41 14.42
N ALA A 42 0.86 8.13 15.46
CA ALA A 42 1.12 9.55 15.35
C ALA A 42 1.97 9.76 14.10
N THR A 43 1.46 10.54 13.15
CA THR A 43 2.27 10.99 12.03
C THR A 43 3.48 11.70 12.64
N PRO A 44 4.70 11.51 12.11
CA PRO A 44 5.89 12.16 12.66
C PRO A 44 5.87 13.69 12.49
N PHE A 45 4.85 14.22 11.82
CA PHE A 45 4.56 15.64 11.69
C PHE A 45 3.68 16.07 12.89
N ALA A 46 4.07 17.14 13.58
CA ALA A 46 3.46 17.58 14.83
C ALA A 46 1.92 17.79 14.70
N GLU A 47 1.17 17.25 15.66
CA GLU A 47 -0.31 17.23 15.70
C GLU A 47 -0.96 18.59 16.05
N GLN A 48 -0.18 19.65 16.28
CA GLN A 48 -0.71 21.00 16.44
C GLN A 48 -0.28 21.84 15.23
N PRO A 49 -1.23 22.32 14.39
CA PRO A 49 -0.91 23.37 13.45
C PRO A 49 -0.55 24.60 14.29
N SER A 50 0.75 24.87 14.41
CA SER A 50 1.22 26.16 14.91
C SER A 50 0.49 27.25 14.11
N PRO A 51 -0.11 28.26 14.75
CA PRO A 51 -0.80 29.36 14.06
C PRO A 51 0.13 30.17 13.14
N ASP A 52 1.43 29.92 13.17
CA ASP A 52 2.48 30.47 12.29
C ASP A 52 2.95 29.52 11.17
N LEU A 53 2.28 28.38 10.93
CA LEU A 53 2.52 27.57 9.74
C LEU A 53 1.98 28.32 8.52
N ALA A 54 2.77 29.27 8.02
CA ALA A 54 2.72 29.63 6.62
C ALA A 54 2.83 28.32 5.83
N VAL A 55 1.72 27.92 5.22
CA VAL A 55 1.69 26.83 4.24
C VAL A 55 2.70 27.22 3.18
N THR A 56 3.90 26.64 3.28
CA THR A 56 4.98 26.89 2.34
C THR A 56 4.63 26.08 1.11
N THR A 57 4.12 26.77 0.09
CA THR A 57 3.90 26.18 -1.21
C THR A 57 5.23 25.69 -1.76
N LEU A 58 5.29 24.43 -2.15
CA LEU A 58 6.46 23.86 -2.82
C LEU A 58 6.79 24.66 -4.09
N ASP A 59 8.07 24.71 -4.42
CA ASP A 59 8.48 25.19 -5.74
C ASP A 59 8.08 24.20 -6.85
N ALA A 60 8.12 24.64 -8.09
CA ALA A 60 7.70 23.82 -9.23
C ALA A 60 8.51 22.52 -9.39
N GLN A 61 9.78 22.51 -8.97
CA GLN A 61 10.66 21.34 -9.07
C GLN A 61 10.30 20.30 -8.02
N ASP A 62 10.05 20.73 -6.78
CA ASP A 62 9.62 19.88 -5.68
C ASP A 62 8.22 19.31 -5.96
N ILE A 63 7.31 20.11 -6.52
CA ILE A 63 6.00 19.62 -6.98
C ILE A 63 6.17 18.50 -8.02
N THR A 64 7.03 18.71 -9.03
CA THR A 64 7.27 17.72 -10.08
C THR A 64 7.87 16.43 -9.50
N THR A 65 8.78 16.56 -8.55
CA THR A 65 9.41 15.42 -7.87
C THR A 65 8.40 14.63 -7.05
N ILE A 66 7.60 15.31 -6.24
CA ILE A 66 6.55 14.68 -5.42
C ILE A 66 5.48 14.03 -6.31
N ALA A 67 5.04 14.69 -7.39
CA ALA A 67 4.11 14.12 -8.36
C ALA A 67 4.67 12.83 -8.98
N SER A 68 5.95 12.82 -9.37
CA SER A 68 6.61 11.63 -9.92
C SER A 68 6.66 10.49 -8.90
N VAL A 69 6.97 10.79 -7.64
CA VAL A 69 6.97 9.80 -6.56
C VAL A 69 5.56 9.23 -6.32
N ILE A 70 4.52 10.08 -6.29
CA ILE A 70 3.12 9.65 -6.16
C ILE A 70 2.77 8.65 -7.26
N GLN A 71 3.05 9.01 -8.51
CA GLN A 71 2.74 8.18 -9.66
C GLN A 71 3.47 6.83 -9.65
N ILE A 72 4.75 6.81 -9.28
CA ILE A 72 5.52 5.56 -9.17
C ILE A 72 5.01 4.70 -8.02
N GLN A 73 4.66 5.27 -6.87
CA GLN A 73 4.06 4.51 -5.77
C GLN A 73 2.73 3.88 -6.18
N ALA A 74 1.86 4.63 -6.86
CA ALA A 74 0.61 4.09 -7.42
C ALA A 74 0.88 2.93 -8.41
N THR A 75 1.92 3.06 -9.23
CA THR A 75 2.37 2.02 -10.16
C THR A 75 2.85 0.77 -9.43
N ILE A 76 3.65 0.92 -8.36
CA ILE A 76 4.15 -0.22 -7.57
C ILE A 76 2.98 -0.92 -6.88
N THR A 77 2.08 -0.17 -6.24
CA THR A 77 0.90 -0.73 -5.57
C THR A 77 0.05 -1.55 -6.54
N ARG A 78 -0.26 -1.00 -7.72
CA ARG A 78 -1.03 -1.72 -8.74
C ARG A 78 -0.29 -2.93 -9.29
N GLY A 79 1.03 -2.85 -9.41
CA GLY A 79 1.88 -3.98 -9.79
C GLY A 79 1.89 -5.10 -8.76
N CYS A 80 1.90 -4.77 -7.46
CA CYS A 80 1.75 -5.76 -6.39
C CYS A 80 0.41 -6.48 -6.48
N GLU A 81 -0.69 -5.74 -6.68
CA GLU A 81 -2.03 -6.31 -6.85
C GLU A 81 -2.10 -7.27 -8.03
N LEU A 82 -1.55 -6.87 -9.19
CA LEU A 82 -1.49 -7.73 -10.38
C LEU A 82 -0.67 -9.00 -10.12
N SER A 83 0.47 -8.87 -9.45
CA SER A 83 1.36 -10.00 -9.16
C SER A 83 0.72 -11.00 -8.19
N LEU A 84 0.07 -10.50 -7.12
CA LEU A 84 -0.58 -11.34 -6.10
C LEU A 84 -1.91 -11.94 -6.57
N ALA A 85 -2.48 -11.47 -7.67
CA ALA A 85 -3.67 -12.08 -8.28
C ALA A 85 -3.39 -13.45 -8.94
N ARG A 86 -2.12 -13.87 -8.98
CA ARG A 86 -1.67 -15.15 -9.54
C ARG A 86 -0.89 -15.96 -8.49
N PRO A 87 -0.85 -17.30 -8.62
CA PRO A 87 0.09 -18.11 -7.86
C PRO A 87 1.52 -17.69 -8.16
N LEU A 88 2.31 -17.48 -7.11
CA LEU A 88 3.74 -17.14 -7.18
C LEU A 88 4.52 -18.14 -6.30
N PRO A 89 5.80 -18.39 -6.60
CA PRO A 89 6.71 -19.05 -5.65
C PRO A 89 6.66 -18.35 -4.30
N GLU A 90 6.77 -19.12 -3.21
CA GLU A 90 6.54 -18.61 -1.86
C GLU A 90 7.44 -17.42 -1.51
N ASN A 91 8.73 -17.51 -1.82
CA ASN A 91 9.71 -16.45 -1.58
C ASN A 91 9.34 -15.15 -2.32
N LEU A 92 8.92 -15.28 -3.59
CA LEU A 92 8.50 -14.13 -4.40
C LEU A 92 7.19 -13.55 -3.87
N ARG A 93 6.22 -14.38 -3.48
CA ARG A 93 4.96 -13.93 -2.87
C ARG A 93 5.23 -13.13 -1.58
N LEU A 94 6.09 -13.63 -0.71
CA LEU A 94 6.49 -12.95 0.53
C LEU A 94 7.20 -11.62 0.25
N LEU A 95 8.05 -11.58 -0.78
CA LEU A 95 8.68 -10.33 -1.21
C LEU A 95 7.65 -9.32 -1.72
N VAL A 96 6.71 -9.71 -2.58
CA VAL A 96 5.67 -8.80 -3.09
C VAL A 96 4.74 -8.30 -1.97
N GLN A 97 4.48 -9.13 -0.96
CA GLN A 97 3.75 -8.72 0.25
C GLN A 97 4.53 -7.66 1.05
N ASP A 98 5.82 -7.86 1.30
CA ASP A 98 6.66 -6.86 1.97
C ASP A 98 6.73 -5.55 1.15
N ILE A 99 6.81 -5.62 -0.18
CA ILE A 99 6.72 -4.42 -1.04
C ILE A 99 5.39 -3.71 -0.80
N THR A 100 4.27 -4.44 -0.74
CA THR A 100 2.93 -3.89 -0.48
C THR A 100 2.87 -3.17 0.86
N ASP A 101 3.33 -3.82 1.94
CA ASP A 101 3.30 -3.26 3.29
C ASP A 101 4.14 -1.97 3.37
N GLN A 102 5.32 -1.98 2.73
CA GLN A 102 6.15 -0.78 2.66
C GLN A 102 5.52 0.33 1.81
N GLN A 103 4.73 0.03 0.76
CA GLN A 103 4.00 1.06 0.01
C GLN A 103 2.87 1.66 0.86
N GLN A 104 2.17 0.87 1.66
CA GLN A 104 1.13 1.40 2.56
C GLN A 104 1.71 2.36 3.60
N SER A 105 2.88 2.03 4.16
CA SER A 105 3.57 2.96 5.06
C SER A 105 4.01 4.24 4.35
N ARG A 106 4.64 4.10 3.18
CA ARG A 106 5.10 5.23 2.36
C ARG A 106 3.97 6.15 1.91
N GLY A 107 2.85 5.59 1.48
CA GLY A 107 1.68 6.33 1.02
C GLY A 107 1.08 7.20 2.12
N ARG A 108 1.11 6.74 3.38
CA ARG A 108 0.68 7.57 4.53
C ARG A 108 1.61 8.75 4.76
N ASP A 109 2.92 8.52 4.75
CA ASP A 109 3.91 9.59 4.91
C ASP A 109 3.83 10.62 3.77
N LEU A 110 3.64 10.13 2.54
CA LEU A 110 3.52 10.98 1.35
C LEU A 110 2.23 11.79 1.36
N ALA A 111 1.10 11.19 1.73
CA ALA A 111 -0.17 11.89 1.87
C ALA A 111 -0.09 13.01 2.92
N ALA A 112 0.58 12.75 4.05
CA ALA A 112 0.81 13.77 5.07
C ALA A 112 1.69 14.92 4.55
N LEU A 113 2.75 14.61 3.80
CA LEU A 113 3.59 15.63 3.16
C LEU A 113 2.81 16.46 2.13
N VAL A 114 2.03 15.81 1.27
CA VAL A 114 1.17 16.47 0.26
C VAL A 114 0.18 17.42 0.92
N GLN A 115 -0.46 16.98 2.01
CA GLN A 115 -1.40 17.81 2.77
C GLN A 115 -0.69 18.99 3.45
N LEU A 116 0.43 18.74 4.13
CA LEU A 116 1.21 19.77 4.81
C LEU A 116 1.71 20.86 3.86
N LYS A 117 2.09 20.46 2.65
CA LYS A 117 2.69 21.33 1.62
C LYS A 117 1.70 21.85 0.58
N ASN A 118 0.42 21.47 0.70
CA ASN A 118 -0.61 21.74 -0.29
C ASN A 118 -0.16 21.38 -1.72
N ALA A 119 0.57 20.27 -1.86
CA ALA A 119 1.08 19.83 -3.14
C ALA A 119 -0.09 19.35 -4.02
N PRO A 120 -0.12 19.67 -5.33
CA PRO A 120 -1.18 19.19 -6.19
C PRO A 120 -1.13 17.66 -6.28
N ALA A 121 -2.30 17.03 -6.19
CA ALA A 121 -2.41 15.61 -6.50
C ALA A 121 -2.06 15.39 -7.97
N SER A 122 -1.25 14.36 -8.26
CA SER A 122 -0.97 14.01 -9.65
C SER A 122 -2.24 13.48 -10.32
N GLU A 123 -2.63 14.08 -11.45
CA GLU A 123 -3.76 13.65 -12.25
C GLU A 123 -3.36 12.41 -13.08
N GLY A 124 -3.57 11.23 -12.51
CA GLY A 124 -3.40 9.95 -13.21
C GLY A 124 -1.95 9.49 -13.38
N LEU A 125 -1.80 8.30 -13.97
CA LEU A 125 -0.50 7.70 -14.27
C LEU A 125 0.08 8.28 -15.56
N ALA A 126 1.40 8.44 -15.61
CA ALA A 126 2.07 8.79 -16.84
C ALA A 126 2.03 7.61 -17.82
N ARG A 127 1.98 7.88 -19.13
CA ARG A 127 1.92 6.87 -20.21
C ARG A 127 2.96 5.75 -20.07
N HIS A 128 4.16 6.07 -19.60
CA HIS A 128 5.22 5.06 -19.42
C HIS A 128 4.93 4.08 -18.26
N GLN A 129 4.31 4.55 -17.17
CA GLN A 129 3.90 3.70 -16.05
C GLN A 129 2.72 2.81 -16.43
N GLU A 130 1.75 3.34 -17.18
CA GLU A 130 0.67 2.54 -17.76
C GLU A 130 1.23 1.43 -18.66
N ALA A 131 2.27 1.75 -19.46
CA ALA A 131 2.94 0.75 -20.30
C ALA A 131 3.64 -0.34 -19.49
N TRP A 132 4.27 -0.01 -18.34
CA TRP A 132 4.85 -1.00 -17.43
C TRP A 132 3.79 -1.94 -16.86
N LEU A 133 2.67 -1.38 -16.35
CA LEU A 133 1.56 -2.18 -15.83
C LEU A 133 0.93 -3.08 -16.89
N ALA A 134 0.71 -2.54 -18.10
CA ALA A 134 0.20 -3.32 -19.22
C ALA A 134 1.17 -4.43 -19.64
N GLY A 135 2.48 -4.17 -19.59
CA GLY A 135 3.54 -5.16 -19.85
C GLY A 135 3.52 -6.31 -18.85
N LEU A 136 3.40 -5.99 -17.56
CA LEU A 136 3.23 -6.99 -16.51
C LEU A 136 1.95 -7.80 -16.72
N ALA A 137 0.81 -7.14 -16.89
CA ALA A 137 -0.50 -7.79 -17.07
C ALA A 137 -0.51 -8.76 -18.27
N ARG A 138 0.07 -8.36 -19.41
CA ARG A 138 0.23 -9.25 -20.58
C ARG A 138 1.06 -10.48 -20.24
N SER A 139 2.19 -10.28 -19.55
CA SER A 139 3.11 -11.37 -19.18
C SER A 139 2.46 -12.37 -18.22
N LEU A 140 1.58 -11.89 -17.32
CA LEU A 140 0.81 -12.72 -16.39
C LEU A 140 -0.39 -13.44 -17.02
N THR A 141 -0.76 -13.09 -18.27
CA THR A 141 -1.90 -13.68 -18.99
C THR A 141 -1.45 -14.70 -20.03
N ALA A 142 -0.24 -14.55 -20.57
CA ALA A 142 0.26 -15.35 -21.68
C ALA A 142 0.86 -16.70 -21.22
N ALA A 143 0.03 -17.63 -20.71
CA ALA A 143 0.41 -19.04 -20.58
C ALA A 143 -0.75 -20.00 -20.21
N PRO A 144 -1.69 -20.32 -21.12
CA PRO A 144 -2.56 -21.49 -20.96
C PRO A 144 -1.93 -22.78 -21.50
N ASP A 145 -1.02 -22.71 -22.48
CA ASP A 145 -0.55 -23.89 -23.25
C ASP A 145 0.90 -24.32 -22.95
N ALA A 146 1.58 -23.67 -22.00
CA ALA A 146 2.95 -24.04 -21.62
C ALA A 146 2.95 -25.04 -20.45
N ALA A 147 4.00 -25.87 -20.38
CA ALA A 147 4.22 -26.73 -19.21
C ALA A 147 4.20 -25.88 -17.91
N PRO A 148 3.66 -26.40 -16.79
CA PRO A 148 3.49 -25.64 -15.55
C PRO A 148 4.78 -24.95 -15.05
N ASP A 149 5.93 -25.61 -15.20
CA ASP A 149 7.23 -25.09 -14.74
C ASP A 149 7.68 -23.89 -15.59
N VAL A 150 7.54 -23.96 -16.91
CA VAL A 150 7.88 -22.87 -17.85
C VAL A 150 6.99 -21.64 -17.62
N THR A 151 5.72 -21.88 -17.27
CA THR A 151 4.79 -20.80 -16.90
C THR A 151 5.21 -20.11 -15.62
N THR A 152 5.65 -20.87 -14.61
CA THR A 152 6.09 -20.35 -13.32
C THR A 152 7.36 -19.50 -13.45
N ASP A 153 8.35 -19.96 -14.23
CA ASP A 153 9.59 -19.21 -14.47
C ASP A 153 9.33 -17.88 -15.19
N ARG A 154 8.46 -17.90 -16.21
CA ARG A 154 8.12 -16.70 -16.98
C ARG A 154 7.38 -15.67 -16.12
N VAL A 155 6.44 -16.12 -15.29
CA VAL A 155 5.72 -15.26 -14.34
C VAL A 155 6.69 -14.66 -13.33
N THR A 156 7.57 -15.49 -12.76
CA THR A 156 8.62 -15.07 -11.81
C THR A 156 9.51 -14.00 -12.43
N ALA A 157 10.05 -14.25 -13.63
CA ALA A 157 10.89 -13.29 -14.34
C ALA A 157 10.16 -11.96 -14.64
N ALA A 158 8.89 -12.01 -15.03
CA ALA A 158 8.10 -10.82 -15.30
C ALA A 158 7.84 -9.98 -14.05
N VAL A 159 7.47 -10.61 -12.93
CA VAL A 159 7.23 -9.94 -11.64
C VAL A 159 8.51 -9.35 -11.08
N VAL A 160 9.61 -10.10 -11.08
CA VAL A 160 10.93 -9.62 -10.63
C VAL A 160 11.40 -8.44 -11.48
N SER A 161 11.32 -8.55 -12.81
CA SER A 161 11.71 -7.47 -13.72
C SER A 161 10.91 -6.18 -13.50
N PHE A 162 9.58 -6.31 -13.35
CA PHE A 162 8.71 -5.17 -13.06
C PHE A 162 9.08 -4.49 -11.75
N HIS A 163 9.22 -5.26 -10.66
CA HIS A 163 9.55 -4.69 -9.36
C HIS A 163 10.97 -4.12 -9.32
N ARG A 164 11.96 -4.74 -9.98
CA ARG A 164 13.31 -4.19 -10.08
C ARG A 164 13.32 -2.84 -10.79
N THR A 165 12.60 -2.73 -11.91
CA THR A 165 12.48 -1.49 -12.69
C THR A 165 11.85 -0.38 -11.86
N THR A 166 10.71 -0.66 -11.24
CA THR A 166 9.97 0.35 -10.46
C THR A 166 10.67 0.75 -9.16
N GLN A 167 11.37 -0.17 -8.48
CA GLN A 167 12.19 0.14 -7.29
C GLN A 167 13.43 0.95 -7.67
N THR A 168 14.02 0.70 -8.83
CA THR A 168 15.13 1.51 -9.34
C THR A 168 14.66 2.94 -9.63
N GLU A 169 13.50 3.07 -10.27
CA GLU A 169 12.95 4.37 -10.62
C GLU A 169 12.55 5.19 -9.39
N ILE A 170 11.86 4.60 -8.42
CA ILE A 170 11.53 5.31 -7.17
C ILE A 170 12.80 5.68 -6.40
N PHE A 171 13.82 4.83 -6.37
CA PHE A 171 15.10 5.15 -5.75
C PHE A 171 15.75 6.38 -6.39
N ARG A 172 15.75 6.45 -7.73
CA ARG A 172 16.28 7.58 -8.49
C ARG A 172 15.60 8.90 -8.11
N TRP A 173 14.27 8.92 -8.04
CA TRP A 173 13.51 10.11 -7.65
C TRP A 173 13.73 10.50 -6.19
N LEU A 174 13.76 9.53 -5.27
CA LEU A 174 14.05 9.82 -3.87
C LEU A 174 15.47 10.39 -3.70
N ARG A 175 16.45 9.85 -4.42
CA ARG A 175 17.81 10.39 -4.37
C ARG A 175 17.88 11.80 -4.96
N HIS A 176 17.24 12.03 -6.09
CA HIS A 176 17.10 13.38 -6.66
C HIS A 176 16.47 14.36 -5.66
N ALA A 177 15.42 13.95 -4.94
CA ALA A 177 14.80 14.76 -3.90
C ALA A 177 15.75 15.07 -2.72
N VAL A 178 16.63 14.13 -2.36
CA VAL A 178 17.63 14.38 -1.31
C VAL A 178 18.69 15.39 -1.75
N ASP A 179 19.14 15.27 -3.00
CA ASP A 179 20.29 16.01 -3.50
C ASP A 179 19.89 17.41 -4.00
N GLU A 180 18.69 17.58 -4.56
CA GLU A 180 18.31 18.77 -5.34
C GLU A 180 17.11 19.55 -4.76
N SER A 181 16.31 18.96 -3.87
CA SER A 181 15.14 19.64 -3.29
C SER A 181 15.57 20.80 -2.41
N ARG A 182 14.83 21.91 -2.43
CA ARG A 182 15.05 23.05 -1.53
C ARG A 182 14.19 22.97 -0.27
N ASP A 183 13.14 22.14 -0.29
CA ASP A 183 12.26 21.94 0.84
C ASP A 183 12.82 20.88 1.82
N PRO A 184 13.08 21.24 3.09
CA PRO A 184 13.66 20.31 4.06
C PRO A 184 12.74 19.14 4.40
N ASP A 185 11.41 19.27 4.29
CA ASP A 185 10.47 18.19 4.56
C ASP A 185 10.46 17.17 3.42
N VAL A 186 10.60 17.63 2.17
CA VAL A 186 10.77 16.77 0.99
C VAL A 186 12.08 15.98 1.10
N GLN A 187 13.19 16.63 1.43
CA GLN A 187 14.47 15.95 1.68
C GLN A 187 14.36 14.94 2.82
N ALA A 188 13.73 15.32 3.94
CA ALA A 188 13.59 14.46 5.11
C ALA A 188 12.72 13.24 4.81
N TYR A 189 11.60 13.43 4.09
CA TYR A 189 10.79 12.34 3.58
C TYR A 189 11.63 11.40 2.72
N ALA A 190 12.34 11.93 1.72
CA ALA A 190 13.12 11.12 0.79
C ALA A 190 14.22 10.30 1.49
N LYS A 191 14.96 10.91 2.43
CA LYS A 191 15.99 10.23 3.25
C LYS A 191 15.42 9.03 4.01
N ARG A 192 14.21 9.14 4.58
CA ARG A 192 13.58 8.04 5.30
C ARG A 192 13.23 6.86 4.39
N GLN A 193 12.78 7.13 3.16
CA GLN A 193 12.31 6.09 2.26
C GLN A 193 13.43 5.34 1.53
N ILE A 194 14.59 5.97 1.32
CA ILE A 194 15.73 5.40 0.57
C ILE A 194 16.15 4.02 1.11
N ARG A 195 16.23 3.85 2.43
CA ARG A 195 16.68 2.59 3.04
C ARG A 195 15.73 1.44 2.74
N GLY A 196 14.41 1.65 2.83
CA GLY A 196 13.42 0.62 2.53
C GLY A 196 13.48 0.17 1.08
N VAL A 197 13.56 1.12 0.15
CA VAL A 197 13.70 0.85 -1.29
C VAL A 197 14.99 0.09 -1.60
N ALA A 198 16.12 0.51 -1.01
CA ALA A 198 17.41 -0.15 -1.22
C ALA A 198 17.40 -1.61 -0.75
N ASN A 199 16.78 -1.89 0.40
CA ASN A 199 16.67 -3.26 0.92
C ASN A 199 15.83 -4.17 0.02
N ILE A 200 14.69 -3.68 -0.51
CA ILE A 200 13.90 -4.44 -1.48
C ILE A 200 14.73 -4.73 -2.73
N ARG A 201 15.43 -3.71 -3.24
CA ARG A 201 16.22 -3.85 -4.47
C ARG A 201 17.35 -4.87 -4.31
N ALA A 202 18.07 -4.86 -3.19
CA ALA A 202 19.09 -5.86 -2.89
C ALA A 202 18.50 -7.28 -2.94
N ARG A 203 17.34 -7.49 -2.30
CA ARG A 203 16.65 -8.79 -2.33
C ARG A 203 16.18 -9.21 -3.73
N LEU A 204 15.80 -8.26 -4.59
CA LEU A 204 15.46 -8.53 -5.99
C LEU A 204 16.70 -8.91 -6.83
N ASP A 205 17.89 -8.46 -6.43
CA ASP A 205 19.15 -8.70 -7.13
C ASP A 205 19.84 -10.00 -6.69
N ASP A 206 19.56 -10.49 -5.48
CA ASP A 206 20.14 -11.74 -4.92
C ASP A 206 19.55 -13.05 -5.50
N HIS A 207 18.56 -12.98 -6.40
CA HIS A 207 18.08 -14.05 -7.31
C HIS A 207 17.58 -15.41 -6.73
N GLU A 208 17.44 -15.60 -5.41
CA GLU A 208 16.86 -16.83 -4.85
C GLU A 208 15.32 -16.81 -4.80
N PHE A 209 14.65 -17.06 -5.94
CA PHE A 209 13.19 -17.19 -6.04
C PHE A 209 12.75 -18.50 -6.67
#